data_AF-A0A834MM78-F1
#
_entry.id   AF-A0A834MM78-F1
#
_cell.length_a   1.000
_cell.length_b   1.000
_cell.length_c   1.000
_cell.angle_alpha   90.00
_cell.angle_beta   90.00
_cell.angle_gamma   90.00
#
_symmetry.space_group_name_H-M   'P 1'
#
loop_
_entity.id
_entity.type
_entity.pdbx_description
1 polymer ?
#
loop_
_entity_poly.entity_id
_entity_poly.type
_entity_poly.pdbx_seq_one_letter_code
_entity_poly.pdbx_strand_id
1 'polypeptide(L)'
;MKFALVFLVSLLAYSEAVRFNIRNLDGGPIWIGIQGNPGHDHLANGGFKLSQGESRSLDAADDWAGRFWSRTWCYEDQGNHCYTGDCGNKVECAGAGGTPPTTLIEITLKGYGGIDYYDISLVDGYNSMASIEPVNGNGDGGEYSCRKAQCGTNINQICPGELQIWNPEGSQVIACNSACNAFHTDEYCCAGAHSTPETCKSSDWPVNYPEIFKNACPDAYSYAYDDHKSTFTCQAGEYNLNFVKQNEILSCFYIWRNPGHENLANGGFKLAQGESRSLDAADNWAGRFWSRTWCYEDQNNHCYTGDCGNKVECGGAGGTPPTTLIEITLKGADGLDFYDVSLVDGFNSMASIEPVNGNGDGGQYSCKKSQCGTNINQICPSELQVWNPDHNQVIACNSACNAFHTDEYCCTGAHSTPETCKSTDWPVNYPKIFKDACPDAYSYAYDDHKSTFTCRASEYNVNFGAP
;
A
#
# COMPACT_ATOMS: atom_id res chain seq x y z
N MET A 1 59.10 -5.08 -54.17
CA MET A 1 58.12 -5.84 -53.37
C MET A 1 56.96 -4.92 -53.03
N LYS A 2 55.75 -5.22 -53.50
CA LYS A 2 54.54 -4.45 -53.18
C LYS A 2 54.00 -4.96 -51.85
N PHE A 3 53.90 -4.10 -50.84
CA PHE A 3 53.22 -4.40 -49.58
C PHE A 3 51.71 -4.26 -49.78
N ALA A 4 50.95 -5.33 -49.50
CA ALA A 4 49.51 -5.30 -49.45
C ALA A 4 49.09 -4.92 -48.03
N LEU A 5 48.39 -3.79 -47.90
CA LEU A 5 47.79 -3.34 -46.64
C LEU A 5 46.42 -4.03 -46.52
N VAL A 6 46.24 -4.89 -45.52
CA VAL A 6 44.95 -5.52 -45.20
C VAL A 6 44.26 -4.65 -44.15
N PHE A 7 43.15 -4.01 -44.51
CA PHE A 7 42.27 -3.33 -43.58
C PHE A 7 41.35 -4.35 -42.91
N LEU A 8 41.50 -4.52 -41.60
CA LEU A 8 40.56 -5.29 -40.77
C LEU A 8 39.37 -4.38 -40.45
N VAL A 9 38.20 -4.64 -41.03
CA VAL A 9 36.95 -3.97 -40.67
C VAL A 9 36.35 -4.70 -39.48
N SER A 10 36.44 -4.12 -38.30
CA SER A 10 35.72 -4.59 -37.11
C SER A 10 34.25 -4.20 -37.23
N LEU A 11 33.38 -5.18 -37.49
CA LEU A 11 31.93 -5.04 -37.34
C LEU A 11 31.62 -4.90 -35.84
N LEU A 12 31.34 -3.67 -35.39
CA LEU A 12 30.73 -3.43 -34.09
C LEU A 12 29.26 -3.86 -34.20
N ALA A 13 28.91 -5.01 -33.62
CA ALA A 13 27.52 -5.37 -33.40
C ALA A 13 26.95 -4.40 -32.35
N TYR A 14 26.11 -3.47 -32.78
CA TYR A 14 25.26 -2.70 -31.88
C TYR A 14 24.17 -3.66 -31.38
N SER A 15 24.32 -4.15 -30.16
CA SER A 15 23.18 -4.71 -29.42
C SER A 15 22.44 -3.50 -28.84
N GLU A 16 21.28 -3.17 -29.37
CA GLU A 16 20.36 -2.32 -28.61
C GLU A 16 19.86 -3.17 -27.45
N ALA A 17 19.93 -2.62 -26.24
CA ALA A 17 19.50 -3.29 -25.03
C ALA A 17 18.39 -2.45 -24.40
N VAL A 18 17.36 -3.12 -23.89
CA VAL A 18 16.29 -2.48 -23.12
C VAL A 18 16.58 -2.65 -21.65
N ARG A 19 16.49 -1.55 -20.89
CA ARG A 19 16.78 -1.54 -19.45
C ARG A 19 15.51 -1.69 -18.62
N PHE A 20 15.53 -2.60 -17.66
CA PHE A 20 14.51 -2.73 -16.62
C PHE A 20 15.08 -2.23 -15.29
N ASN A 21 14.52 -1.15 -14.73
CA ASN A 21 14.83 -0.69 -13.39
C ASN A 21 13.80 -1.28 -12.42
N ILE A 22 14.23 -2.24 -11.60
CA ILE A 22 13.34 -2.98 -10.71
C ILE A 22 13.54 -2.45 -9.29
N ARG A 23 12.48 -1.92 -8.67
CA ARG A 23 12.53 -1.31 -7.34
C ARG A 23 11.61 -2.01 -6.36
N ASN A 24 12.13 -2.24 -5.16
CA ASN A 24 11.34 -2.63 -4.00
C ASN A 24 10.84 -1.39 -3.28
N LEU A 25 9.53 -1.17 -3.32
CA LEU A 25 8.84 -0.13 -2.56
C LEU A 25 8.10 -0.70 -1.35
N ASP A 26 8.25 -2.00 -1.10
CA ASP A 26 7.83 -2.64 0.14
C ASP A 26 8.75 -2.25 1.31
N GLY A 27 8.27 -2.33 2.54
CA GLY A 27 9.07 -2.10 3.75
C GLY A 27 9.61 -3.37 4.38
N GLY A 28 9.39 -4.51 3.73
CA GLY A 28 10.19 -5.71 3.91
C GLY A 28 11.09 -6.01 2.70
N PRO A 29 12.05 -6.94 2.85
CA PRO A 29 12.75 -7.49 1.70
C PRO A 29 11.79 -8.31 0.82
N ILE A 30 11.92 -8.16 -0.49
CA ILE A 30 11.24 -8.98 -1.50
C ILE A 30 12.27 -9.71 -2.34
N TRP A 31 11.88 -10.84 -2.93
CA TRP A 31 12.72 -11.56 -3.86
C TRP A 31 12.09 -11.55 -5.24
N ILE A 32 12.75 -10.90 -6.19
CA ILE A 32 12.30 -10.83 -7.57
C ILE A 32 12.49 -12.19 -8.24
N GLY A 33 11.45 -12.70 -8.87
CA GLY A 33 11.51 -13.80 -9.82
C GLY A 33 11.44 -13.26 -11.25
N ILE A 34 12.20 -13.85 -12.15
CA ILE A 34 12.25 -13.50 -13.57
C ILE A 34 12.21 -14.77 -14.39
N GLN A 35 11.38 -14.80 -15.42
CA GLN A 35 11.33 -15.90 -16.37
C GLN A 35 11.21 -15.34 -17.79
N GLY A 36 12.30 -15.46 -18.56
CA GLY A 36 12.25 -15.32 -20.01
C GLY A 36 11.38 -16.42 -20.65
N ASN A 37 10.63 -16.04 -21.69
CA ASN A 37 9.84 -16.95 -22.51
C ASN A 37 10.75 -17.94 -23.27
N PRO A 38 10.21 -19.04 -23.84
CA PRO A 38 11.00 -19.99 -24.62
C PRO A 38 11.83 -19.29 -25.70
N GLY A 39 13.15 -19.46 -25.64
CA GLY A 39 14.09 -18.82 -26.56
C GLY A 39 14.75 -17.54 -26.04
N HIS A 40 14.34 -17.03 -24.87
CA HIS A 40 14.91 -15.83 -24.25
C HIS A 40 15.65 -16.15 -22.94
N ASP A 41 16.63 -15.32 -22.60
CA ASP A 41 17.42 -15.45 -21.39
C ASP A 41 16.57 -15.27 -20.12
N HIS A 42 16.87 -16.06 -19.09
CA HIS A 42 16.36 -15.82 -17.74
C HIS A 42 17.28 -14.79 -17.06
N LEU A 43 16.96 -13.51 -17.21
CA LEU A 43 17.78 -12.40 -16.70
C LEU A 43 18.13 -12.61 -15.22
N ALA A 44 19.37 -12.29 -14.84
CA ALA A 44 19.90 -12.55 -13.49
C ALA A 44 19.69 -14.01 -13.00
N ASN A 45 19.85 -14.99 -13.92
CA ASN A 45 19.56 -16.40 -13.68
C ASN A 45 18.15 -16.67 -13.11
N GLY A 46 17.21 -15.77 -13.41
CA GLY A 46 15.82 -15.86 -13.03
C GLY A 46 15.46 -15.31 -11.65
N GLY A 47 16.36 -14.65 -10.91
CA GLY A 47 15.92 -13.96 -9.69
C GLY A 47 17.01 -13.41 -8.79
N PHE A 48 16.62 -12.50 -7.90
CA PHE A 48 17.50 -11.87 -6.91
C PHE A 48 16.69 -11.26 -5.76
N LYS A 49 17.39 -10.82 -4.71
CA LYS A 49 16.80 -10.16 -3.53
C LYS A 49 16.90 -8.65 -3.66
N LEU A 50 15.90 -7.95 -3.14
CA LEU A 50 15.94 -6.52 -2.91
C LEU A 50 15.54 -6.25 -1.47
N SER A 51 16.39 -5.53 -0.73
CA SER A 51 16.03 -4.94 0.56
C SER A 51 15.00 -3.82 0.38
N GLN A 52 14.40 -3.36 1.48
CA GLN A 52 13.49 -2.22 1.47
C GLN A 52 14.13 -1.01 0.76
N GLY A 53 13.40 -0.41 -0.19
CA GLY A 53 13.85 0.75 -0.96
C GLY A 53 14.93 0.48 -2.01
N GLU A 54 15.48 -0.74 -2.06
CA GLU A 54 16.55 -1.10 -3.00
C GLU A 54 16.02 -1.18 -4.43
N SER A 55 16.89 -0.84 -5.39
CA SER A 55 16.63 -0.98 -6.81
C SER A 55 17.78 -1.70 -7.51
N ARG A 56 17.46 -2.49 -8.54
CA ARG A 56 18.44 -3.10 -9.44
C ARG A 56 18.02 -2.92 -10.89
N SER A 57 18.96 -2.44 -11.71
CA SER A 57 18.77 -2.37 -13.15
C SER A 57 19.31 -3.62 -13.83
N LEU A 58 18.58 -4.13 -14.82
CA LEU A 58 19.00 -5.22 -15.70
C LEU A 58 18.82 -4.79 -17.14
N ASP A 59 19.77 -5.17 -18.00
CA ASP A 59 19.65 -4.97 -19.44
C ASP A 59 19.20 -6.29 -20.09
N ALA A 60 18.29 -6.22 -21.05
CA ALA A 60 17.77 -7.34 -21.83
C ALA A 60 18.01 -7.12 -23.33
N ALA A 61 17.95 -8.19 -24.11
CA ALA A 61 17.89 -8.07 -25.56
C ALA A 61 16.67 -7.24 -25.98
N ASP A 62 16.78 -6.50 -27.09
CA ASP A 62 15.73 -5.63 -27.60
C ASP A 62 14.51 -6.36 -28.18
N ASP A 63 14.55 -7.69 -28.24
CA ASP A 63 13.46 -8.59 -28.59
C ASP A 63 13.04 -9.49 -27.40
N TRP A 64 13.51 -9.20 -26.19
CA TRP A 64 13.24 -10.04 -25.02
C TRP A 64 11.74 -10.10 -24.69
N ALA A 65 11.26 -11.31 -24.42
CA ALA A 65 9.93 -11.55 -23.90
C ALA A 65 10.00 -12.39 -22.62
N GLY A 66 9.18 -12.04 -21.63
CA GLY A 66 9.13 -12.74 -20.37
C GLY A 66 8.30 -12.04 -19.32
N ARG A 67 8.49 -12.46 -18.07
CA ARG A 67 7.73 -12.00 -16.92
C ARG A 67 8.57 -11.78 -15.67
N PHE A 68 8.10 -10.87 -14.83
CA PHE A 68 8.65 -10.53 -13.52
C PHE A 68 7.57 -10.69 -12.46
N TRP A 69 7.95 -11.09 -11.25
CA TRP A 69 7.06 -11.10 -10.09
C TRP A 69 7.83 -10.89 -8.80
N SER A 70 7.14 -10.45 -7.75
CA SER A 70 7.70 -10.43 -6.42
C SER A 70 7.36 -11.70 -5.66
N ARG A 71 8.32 -12.19 -4.89
CA ARG A 71 8.15 -13.26 -3.92
C ARG A 71 8.30 -12.67 -2.54
N THR A 72 7.39 -13.03 -1.66
CA THR A 72 7.25 -12.41 -0.36
C THR A 72 7.14 -13.49 0.71
N TRP A 73 7.40 -13.09 1.97
CA TRP A 73 7.48 -14.03 3.09
C TRP A 73 8.56 -15.10 2.84
N CYS A 74 9.74 -14.63 2.45
CA CYS A 74 10.87 -15.49 2.10
C CYS A 74 11.80 -15.68 3.29
N TYR A 75 12.19 -16.94 3.54
CA TYR A 75 12.99 -17.36 4.69
C TYR A 75 14.24 -18.08 4.22
N GLU A 76 15.40 -17.45 4.39
CA GLU A 76 16.70 -18.03 4.01
C GLU A 76 17.03 -19.29 4.81
N ASP A 77 16.75 -19.25 6.11
CA ASP A 77 16.93 -20.34 7.06
C ASP A 77 16.03 -21.55 6.78
N GLN A 78 14.98 -21.36 5.97
CA GLN A 78 14.12 -22.43 5.47
C GLN A 78 14.49 -22.87 4.05
N GLY A 79 15.79 -22.79 3.71
CA GLY A 79 16.28 -23.22 2.41
C GLY A 79 15.81 -22.30 1.29
N ASN A 80 15.63 -21.00 1.57
CA ASN A 80 15.20 -19.99 0.60
C ASN A 80 13.74 -20.14 0.11
N HIS A 81 12.85 -20.65 0.97
CA HIS A 81 11.43 -20.79 0.69
C HIS A 81 10.69 -19.45 0.80
N CYS A 82 9.76 -19.17 -0.12
CA CYS A 82 8.81 -18.07 -0.01
C CYS A 82 7.37 -18.59 0.10
N TYR A 83 6.52 -17.98 0.93
CA TYR A 83 5.11 -18.41 0.98
C TYR A 83 4.29 -17.96 -0.23
N THR A 84 4.70 -16.91 -0.95
CA THR A 84 4.04 -16.49 -2.18
C THR A 84 5.04 -16.32 -3.31
N GLY A 85 4.68 -16.79 -4.50
CA GLY A 85 5.49 -16.72 -5.71
C GLY A 85 6.75 -17.58 -5.74
N ASP A 86 6.92 -18.52 -4.81
CA ASP A 86 8.10 -19.37 -4.75
C ASP A 86 8.37 -20.10 -6.07
N CYS A 87 9.65 -20.23 -6.42
CA CYS A 87 10.08 -20.85 -7.68
C CYS A 87 10.97 -22.09 -7.45
N GLY A 88 10.76 -22.79 -6.33
CA GLY A 88 11.44 -24.01 -5.95
C GLY A 88 12.51 -23.81 -4.87
N ASN A 89 12.21 -23.03 -3.83
CA ASN A 89 13.05 -22.80 -2.65
C ASN A 89 14.49 -22.37 -3.02
N LYS A 90 14.59 -21.32 -3.84
CA LYS A 90 15.87 -20.82 -4.35
C LYS A 90 15.76 -19.35 -4.74
N VAL A 91 16.87 -18.62 -4.64
CA VAL A 91 16.91 -17.20 -5.01
C VAL A 91 16.84 -17.02 -6.52
N GLU A 92 17.64 -17.78 -7.26
CA GLU A 92 17.69 -17.74 -8.73
C GLU A 92 16.74 -18.79 -9.29
N CYS A 93 15.63 -18.36 -9.91
CA CYS A 93 14.59 -19.29 -10.36
C CYS A 93 15.04 -20.20 -11.50
N ALA A 94 16.10 -19.84 -12.24
CA ALA A 94 16.72 -20.64 -13.30
C ALA A 94 15.67 -21.20 -14.30
N GLY A 95 14.75 -20.34 -14.74
CA GLY A 95 13.68 -20.69 -15.68
C GLY A 95 12.44 -21.32 -15.07
N ALA A 96 12.39 -21.55 -13.76
CA ALA A 96 11.15 -21.91 -13.07
C ALA A 96 10.23 -20.69 -12.96
N GLY A 97 8.93 -20.89 -13.19
CA GLY A 97 7.90 -19.89 -12.91
C GLY A 97 7.61 -19.80 -11.41
N GLY A 98 7.01 -18.68 -10.99
CA GLY A 98 6.48 -18.55 -9.64
C GLY A 98 5.28 -19.47 -9.43
N THR A 99 5.19 -20.07 -8.25
CA THR A 99 4.03 -20.87 -7.83
C THR A 99 2.89 -19.89 -7.50
N PRO A 100 1.73 -19.99 -8.18
CA PRO A 100 0.59 -19.12 -7.91
C PRO A 100 0.09 -19.27 -6.46
N PRO A 101 -0.50 -18.22 -5.86
CA PRO A 101 -0.86 -16.94 -6.50
C PRO A 101 0.30 -15.95 -6.67
N THR A 102 0.37 -15.31 -7.85
CA THR A 102 1.39 -14.33 -8.20
C THR A 102 0.85 -13.22 -9.10
N THR A 103 1.03 -11.97 -8.67
CA THR A 103 0.91 -10.82 -9.57
C THR A 103 2.09 -10.84 -10.55
N LEU A 104 1.80 -10.81 -11.85
CA LEU A 104 2.82 -10.81 -12.90
C LEU A 104 2.91 -9.43 -13.56
N ILE A 105 4.14 -9.02 -13.86
CA ILE A 105 4.43 -8.03 -14.89
C ILE A 105 4.89 -8.81 -16.12
N GLU A 106 4.19 -8.68 -17.23
CA GLU A 106 4.51 -9.37 -18.49
C GLU A 106 4.95 -8.36 -19.55
N ILE A 107 5.95 -8.72 -20.35
CA ILE A 107 6.39 -7.86 -21.47
C ILE A 107 6.92 -8.70 -22.64
N THR A 108 6.62 -8.25 -23.85
CA THR A 108 7.17 -8.71 -25.12
C THR A 108 7.73 -7.52 -25.86
N LEU A 109 9.05 -7.39 -25.93
CA LEU A 109 9.72 -6.33 -26.68
C LEU A 109 9.70 -6.63 -28.18
N LYS A 110 9.55 -5.60 -29.01
CA LYS A 110 9.46 -5.68 -30.47
C LYS A 110 8.50 -6.79 -30.94
N GLY A 111 7.33 -6.86 -30.32
CA GLY A 111 6.26 -7.79 -30.67
C GLY A 111 5.64 -7.49 -32.04
N TYR A 112 4.33 -7.72 -32.17
CA TYR A 112 3.64 -7.47 -33.44
C TYR A 112 3.81 -6.02 -33.91
N GLY A 113 4.27 -5.82 -35.15
CA GLY A 113 4.51 -4.48 -35.69
C GLY A 113 5.76 -3.78 -35.14
N GLY A 114 6.60 -4.48 -34.36
CA GLY A 114 7.84 -3.93 -33.80
C GLY A 114 7.65 -3.01 -32.60
N ILE A 115 6.46 -3.02 -31.99
CA ILE A 115 6.15 -2.32 -30.73
C ILE A 115 6.22 -3.29 -29.55
N ASP A 116 6.55 -2.77 -28.38
CA ASP A 116 6.57 -3.53 -27.14
C ASP A 116 5.14 -3.63 -26.60
N TYR A 117 4.79 -4.82 -26.10
CA TYR A 117 3.52 -5.09 -25.43
C TYR A 117 3.80 -5.42 -23.98
N TYR A 118 3.09 -4.80 -23.04
CA TYR A 118 3.26 -5.06 -21.61
C TYR A 118 1.96 -4.92 -20.85
N ASP A 119 1.92 -5.55 -19.68
CA ASP A 119 0.73 -5.57 -18.83
C ASP A 119 1.05 -5.97 -17.39
N ILE A 120 0.04 -5.78 -16.53
CA ILE A 120 -0.07 -6.45 -15.24
C ILE A 120 -1.08 -7.58 -15.39
N SER A 121 -0.75 -8.76 -14.87
CA SER A 121 -1.61 -9.94 -14.99
C SER A 121 -1.87 -10.56 -13.62
N LEU A 122 -3.17 -10.74 -13.33
CA LEU A 122 -3.72 -11.39 -12.14
C LEU A 122 -4.39 -12.72 -12.50
N VAL A 123 -4.15 -13.23 -13.71
CA VAL A 123 -4.63 -14.54 -14.17
C VAL A 123 -4.13 -15.64 -13.23
N ASP A 124 -2.88 -15.52 -12.79
CA ASP A 124 -2.25 -16.38 -11.79
C ASP A 124 -2.52 -15.90 -10.34
N GLY A 125 -3.52 -15.06 -10.11
CA GLY A 125 -3.88 -14.54 -8.78
C GLY A 125 -3.08 -13.31 -8.38
N TYR A 126 -3.16 -12.93 -7.11
CA TYR A 126 -2.56 -11.72 -6.55
C TYR A 126 -1.75 -12.05 -5.30
N ASN A 127 -0.54 -11.50 -5.20
CA ASN A 127 0.25 -11.54 -3.96
C ASN A 127 0.87 -10.18 -3.58
N SER A 128 1.00 -9.26 -4.53
CA SER A 128 1.65 -7.97 -4.36
C SER A 128 1.08 -6.96 -5.36
N MET A 129 1.13 -5.68 -5.00
CA MET A 129 0.93 -4.59 -5.94
C MET A 129 2.15 -4.51 -6.87
N ALA A 130 1.91 -4.18 -8.12
CA ALA A 130 2.94 -4.09 -9.13
C ALA A 130 2.62 -2.99 -10.15
N SER A 131 3.65 -2.39 -10.72
CA SER A 131 3.52 -1.48 -11.86
C SER A 131 4.68 -1.59 -12.83
N ILE A 132 4.41 -1.32 -14.09
CA ILE A 132 5.39 -1.16 -15.16
C ILE A 132 5.12 0.14 -15.90
N GLU A 133 6.16 0.93 -16.13
CA GLU A 133 6.08 2.22 -16.81
C GLU A 133 7.25 2.41 -17.78
N PRO A 134 7.00 2.69 -19.07
CA PRO A 134 8.06 3.01 -20.03
C PRO A 134 8.66 4.39 -19.75
N VAL A 135 9.97 4.52 -19.92
CA VAL A 135 10.72 5.77 -19.75
C VAL A 135 10.98 6.40 -21.12
N ASN A 136 10.42 7.59 -21.35
CA ASN A 136 10.60 8.37 -22.57
C ASN A 136 10.32 7.58 -23.88
N GLY A 137 9.36 6.65 -23.83
CA GLY A 137 9.02 5.80 -24.97
C GLY A 137 8.17 6.51 -26.04
N ASN A 138 8.15 5.93 -27.24
CA ASN A 138 7.33 6.40 -28.36
C ASN A 138 6.07 5.53 -28.49
N GLY A 139 4.90 6.15 -28.40
CA GLY A 139 3.63 5.47 -28.46
C GLY A 139 3.10 5.29 -29.89
N ASP A 140 2.22 4.31 -30.07
CA ASP A 140 1.37 4.13 -31.25
C ASP A 140 0.16 5.10 -31.33
N GLY A 141 -0.04 5.94 -30.31
CA GLY A 141 -1.16 6.89 -30.23
C GLY A 141 -2.50 6.29 -29.80
N GLY A 142 -2.53 5.01 -29.40
CA GLY A 142 -3.69 4.37 -28.79
C GLY A 142 -4.01 4.86 -27.38
N GLU A 143 -5.13 4.40 -26.83
CA GLU A 143 -5.54 4.75 -25.46
C GLU A 143 -4.52 4.28 -24.41
N TYR A 144 -3.95 3.09 -24.56
CA TYR A 144 -2.99 2.50 -23.62
C TYR A 144 -1.53 2.72 -24.05
N SER A 145 -1.30 3.70 -24.91
CA SER A 145 -0.02 3.97 -25.54
C SER A 145 0.97 4.65 -24.58
N CYS A 146 2.08 3.98 -24.30
CA CYS A 146 3.15 4.39 -23.39
C CYS A 146 2.66 4.86 -22.02
N ARG A 147 1.59 4.24 -21.51
CA ARG A 147 1.06 4.53 -20.17
C ARG A 147 1.61 3.54 -19.15
N LYS A 148 1.64 3.97 -17.89
CA LYS A 148 1.87 3.07 -16.76
C LYS A 148 0.73 2.04 -16.68
N ALA A 149 1.07 0.76 -16.60
CA ALA A 149 0.14 -0.30 -16.23
C ALA A 149 0.37 -0.66 -14.76
N GLN A 150 -0.70 -0.78 -13.96
CA GLN A 150 -0.57 -1.04 -12.53
C GLN A 150 -1.73 -1.83 -11.92
N CYS A 151 -1.42 -2.61 -10.89
CA CYS A 151 -2.38 -3.02 -9.88
C CYS A 151 -1.92 -2.41 -8.54
N GLY A 152 -2.48 -1.23 -8.23
CA GLY A 152 -2.13 -0.42 -7.05
C GLY A 152 -3.04 -0.63 -5.83
N THR A 153 -3.95 -1.61 -5.89
CA THR A 153 -4.90 -1.92 -4.82
C THR A 153 -4.48 -3.19 -4.08
N ASN A 154 -4.57 -3.18 -2.74
CA ASN A 154 -4.32 -4.38 -1.95
C ASN A 154 -5.50 -5.36 -2.00
N ILE A 155 -5.52 -6.23 -3.01
CA ILE A 155 -6.60 -7.21 -3.24
C ILE A 155 -6.76 -8.18 -2.05
N ASN A 156 -5.73 -8.43 -1.25
CA ASN A 156 -5.83 -9.30 -0.07
C ASN A 156 -6.92 -8.85 0.92
N GLN A 157 -7.23 -7.55 0.98
CA GLN A 157 -8.26 -6.98 1.88
C GLN A 157 -9.69 -7.27 1.43
N ILE A 158 -9.89 -7.54 0.15
CA ILE A 158 -11.20 -7.80 -0.47
C ILE A 158 -11.29 -9.21 -1.06
N CYS A 159 -10.28 -10.03 -0.81
CA CYS A 159 -10.19 -11.38 -1.36
C CYS A 159 -11.33 -12.24 -0.80
N PRO A 160 -12.17 -12.87 -1.67
CA PRO A 160 -13.21 -13.79 -1.23
C PRO A 160 -12.64 -14.92 -0.37
N GLY A 161 -13.38 -15.33 0.67
CA GLY A 161 -12.88 -16.26 1.68
C GLY A 161 -12.31 -17.56 1.10
N GLU A 162 -12.95 -18.09 0.06
CA GLU A 162 -12.55 -19.32 -0.65
C GLU A 162 -11.30 -19.16 -1.54
N LEU A 163 -10.84 -17.93 -1.78
CA LEU A 163 -9.63 -17.63 -2.55
C LEU A 163 -8.45 -17.18 -1.67
N GLN A 164 -8.66 -16.97 -0.37
CA GLN A 164 -7.65 -16.44 0.53
C GLN A 164 -6.52 -17.44 0.81
N ILE A 165 -5.28 -16.95 0.71
CA ILE A 165 -4.09 -17.61 1.26
C ILE A 165 -3.68 -16.86 2.52
N TRP A 166 -3.67 -17.57 3.64
CA TRP A 166 -3.29 -17.03 4.94
C TRP A 166 -1.81 -17.24 5.22
N ASN A 167 -1.20 -16.32 5.98
CA ASN A 167 0.14 -16.55 6.52
C ASN A 167 0.14 -17.77 7.47
N PRO A 168 1.33 -18.33 7.77
CA PRO A 168 1.45 -19.48 8.67
C PRO A 168 0.83 -19.27 10.05
N GLU A 169 0.88 -18.03 10.55
CA GLU A 169 0.31 -17.65 11.84
C GLU A 169 -1.23 -17.54 11.82
N GLY A 170 -1.85 -17.54 10.63
CA GLY A 170 -3.30 -17.39 10.46
C GLY A 170 -3.81 -16.00 10.84
N SER A 171 -2.94 -15.00 10.90
CA SER A 171 -3.27 -13.65 11.35
C SER A 171 -3.64 -12.70 10.21
N GLN A 172 -3.25 -13.00 8.97
CA GLN A 172 -3.57 -12.17 7.81
C GLN A 172 -3.58 -12.94 6.49
N VAL A 173 -4.39 -12.44 5.54
CA VAL A 173 -4.36 -12.87 4.15
C VAL A 173 -3.12 -12.27 3.47
N ILE A 174 -2.28 -13.12 2.89
CA ILE A 174 -1.02 -12.75 2.26
C ILE A 174 -1.05 -12.85 0.74
N ALA A 175 -2.02 -13.57 0.19
CA ALA A 175 -2.28 -13.63 -1.24
C ALA A 175 -3.73 -14.05 -1.52
N CYS A 176 -4.17 -13.85 -2.75
CA CYS A 176 -5.50 -14.20 -3.24
C CYS A 176 -5.36 -15.05 -4.51
N ASN A 177 -5.89 -16.28 -4.48
CA ASN A 177 -5.97 -17.12 -5.67
C ASN A 177 -6.87 -16.52 -6.73
N SER A 178 -6.54 -16.72 -8.01
CA SER A 178 -7.56 -16.63 -9.06
C SER A 178 -8.52 -17.82 -8.96
N ALA A 179 -9.67 -17.73 -9.61
CA ALA A 179 -10.62 -18.84 -9.65
C ALA A 179 -10.03 -20.11 -10.28
N CYS A 180 -9.21 -19.96 -11.33
CA CYS A 180 -8.53 -21.10 -11.94
C CYS A 180 -7.59 -21.80 -10.93
N ASN A 181 -6.82 -21.04 -10.17
CA ASN A 181 -5.90 -21.58 -9.16
C ASN A 181 -6.63 -22.27 -8.00
N ALA A 182 -7.81 -21.78 -7.63
CA ALA A 182 -8.56 -22.35 -6.51
C ALA A 182 -9.37 -23.61 -6.90
N PHE A 183 -9.97 -23.61 -8.09
CA PHE A 183 -10.98 -24.60 -8.45
C PHE A 183 -10.55 -25.56 -9.55
N HIS A 184 -9.57 -25.19 -10.37
CA HIS A 184 -9.00 -26.04 -11.44
C HIS A 184 -10.05 -26.60 -12.41
N THR A 185 -11.12 -25.86 -12.69
CA THR A 185 -12.15 -26.28 -13.67
C THR A 185 -11.84 -25.71 -15.05
N ASP A 186 -12.24 -26.43 -16.10
CA ASP A 186 -12.09 -25.97 -17.48
C ASP A 186 -12.72 -24.58 -17.70
N GLU A 187 -13.85 -24.30 -17.04
CA GLU A 187 -14.55 -23.02 -17.11
C GLU A 187 -13.70 -21.88 -16.51
N TYR A 188 -13.24 -22.00 -15.27
CA TYR A 188 -12.45 -20.96 -14.62
C TYR A 188 -11.05 -20.80 -15.22
N CYS A 189 -10.51 -21.86 -15.83
CA CYS A 189 -9.19 -21.86 -16.45
C CYS A 189 -9.22 -21.60 -17.96
N CYS A 190 -10.39 -21.33 -18.55
CA CYS A 190 -10.56 -21.19 -20.01
C CYS A 190 -9.89 -22.33 -20.80
N ALA A 191 -10.12 -23.57 -20.36
CA ALA A 191 -9.57 -24.77 -20.97
C ALA A 191 -10.67 -25.61 -21.65
N GLY A 192 -10.25 -26.61 -22.43
CA GLY A 192 -11.18 -27.55 -23.05
C GLY A 192 -12.24 -26.85 -23.93
N ALA A 193 -13.51 -27.03 -23.59
CA ALA A 193 -14.63 -26.39 -24.30
C ALA A 193 -14.69 -24.87 -24.13
N HIS A 194 -14.03 -24.33 -23.10
CA HIS A 194 -13.93 -22.91 -22.78
C HIS A 194 -12.60 -22.30 -23.29
N SER A 195 -11.97 -22.89 -24.31
CA SER A 195 -10.66 -22.47 -24.78
C SER A 195 -10.65 -21.28 -25.73
N THR A 196 -11.78 -20.60 -25.96
CA THR A 196 -11.83 -19.39 -26.79
C THR A 196 -12.49 -18.22 -26.05
N PRO A 197 -12.22 -16.96 -26.43
CA PRO A 197 -12.88 -15.79 -25.84
C PRO A 197 -14.41 -15.87 -25.88
N GLU A 198 -14.97 -16.48 -26.93
CA GLU A 198 -16.42 -16.61 -27.09
C GLU A 198 -17.04 -17.63 -26.13
N THR A 199 -16.28 -18.64 -25.72
CA THR A 199 -16.74 -19.74 -24.85
C THR A 199 -16.28 -19.61 -23.40
N CYS A 200 -15.38 -18.67 -23.09
CA CYS A 200 -14.94 -18.37 -21.74
C CYS A 200 -15.25 -16.92 -21.35
N LYS A 201 -16.53 -16.66 -21.06
CA LYS A 201 -16.94 -15.35 -20.55
C LYS A 201 -17.11 -15.45 -19.06
N SER A 202 -16.34 -14.67 -18.30
CA SER A 202 -16.41 -14.72 -16.84
C SER A 202 -17.78 -14.37 -16.28
N SER A 203 -18.57 -13.58 -17.03
CA SER A 203 -19.97 -13.26 -16.71
C SER A 203 -20.91 -14.45 -16.71
N ASP A 204 -20.53 -15.55 -17.37
CA ASP A 204 -21.35 -16.76 -17.49
C ASP A 204 -21.00 -17.78 -16.37
N TRP A 205 -19.94 -17.53 -15.60
CA TRP A 205 -19.46 -18.42 -14.53
C TRP A 205 -20.40 -18.42 -13.30
N PRO A 206 -20.37 -19.48 -12.47
CA PRO A 206 -21.17 -19.54 -11.24
C PRO A 206 -20.92 -18.35 -10.31
N VAL A 207 -19.67 -17.88 -10.23
CA VAL A 207 -19.26 -16.65 -9.56
C VAL A 207 -18.26 -15.93 -10.46
N ASN A 208 -18.52 -14.67 -10.77
CA ASN A 208 -17.65 -13.83 -11.60
C ASN A 208 -16.48 -13.28 -10.76
N TYR A 209 -15.57 -14.16 -10.32
CA TYR A 209 -14.39 -13.75 -9.56
C TYR A 209 -13.51 -12.71 -10.28
N PRO A 210 -13.28 -12.78 -11.61
CA PRO A 210 -12.46 -11.78 -12.31
C PRO A 210 -12.98 -10.35 -12.16
N GLU A 211 -14.29 -10.14 -12.03
CA GLU A 211 -14.86 -8.82 -11.80
C GLU A 211 -14.37 -8.18 -10.50
N ILE A 212 -14.09 -8.95 -9.45
CA ILE A 212 -13.52 -8.45 -8.19
C ILE A 212 -12.11 -7.91 -8.45
N PHE A 213 -11.30 -8.67 -9.17
CA PHE A 213 -9.92 -8.33 -9.50
C PHE A 213 -9.87 -7.13 -10.45
N LYS A 214 -10.75 -7.11 -11.45
CA LYS A 214 -10.85 -6.02 -12.44
C LYS A 214 -11.34 -4.71 -11.82
N ASN A 215 -12.31 -4.77 -10.93
CA ASN A 215 -12.79 -3.59 -10.21
C ASN A 215 -11.70 -3.00 -9.30
N ALA A 216 -10.87 -3.86 -8.69
CA ALA A 216 -9.76 -3.43 -7.85
C ALA A 216 -8.57 -2.90 -8.66
N CYS A 217 -8.28 -3.52 -9.81
CA CYS A 217 -7.16 -3.20 -10.68
C CYS A 217 -7.60 -3.17 -12.15
N PRO A 218 -8.19 -2.04 -12.62
CA PRO A 218 -8.76 -1.94 -13.96
C PRO A 218 -7.76 -2.12 -15.11
N ASP A 219 -6.49 -1.78 -14.87
CA ASP A 219 -5.41 -1.87 -15.86
C ASP A 219 -4.84 -3.30 -15.98
N ALA A 220 -5.21 -4.22 -15.10
CA ALA A 220 -4.65 -5.57 -15.05
C ALA A 220 -5.55 -6.58 -15.78
N TYR A 221 -4.96 -7.65 -16.32
CA TYR A 221 -5.72 -8.82 -16.74
C TYR A 221 -6.26 -9.53 -15.50
N SER A 222 -7.57 -9.73 -15.46
CA SER A 222 -8.26 -10.41 -14.37
C SER A 222 -8.49 -11.91 -14.63
N TYR A 223 -8.46 -12.32 -15.91
CA TYR A 223 -8.50 -13.72 -16.36
C TYR A 223 -7.96 -13.84 -17.80
N ALA A 224 -7.84 -15.08 -18.30
CA ALA A 224 -7.12 -15.39 -19.55
C ALA A 224 -7.65 -14.65 -20.81
N TYR A 225 -8.95 -14.36 -20.88
CA TYR A 225 -9.57 -13.67 -22.00
C TYR A 225 -10.24 -12.37 -21.57
N ASP A 226 -9.63 -11.65 -20.61
CA ASP A 226 -10.07 -10.32 -20.21
C ASP A 226 -10.24 -9.37 -21.40
N ASP A 227 -10.99 -8.29 -21.18
CA ASP A 227 -11.15 -7.26 -22.18
C ASP A 227 -9.78 -6.73 -22.64
N HIS A 228 -9.67 -6.39 -23.92
CA HIS A 228 -8.42 -5.91 -24.53
C HIS A 228 -7.94 -4.54 -23.98
N LYS A 229 -8.40 -4.13 -22.80
CA LYS A 229 -8.05 -2.88 -22.10
C LYS A 229 -6.89 -3.05 -21.13
N SER A 230 -6.40 -4.27 -20.95
CA SER A 230 -5.25 -4.55 -20.08
C SER A 230 -3.93 -4.71 -20.85
N THR A 231 -3.94 -4.57 -22.18
CA THR A 231 -2.71 -4.58 -22.99
C THR A 231 -2.22 -3.16 -23.24
N PHE A 232 -1.00 -2.85 -22.82
CA PHE A 232 -0.35 -1.57 -23.07
C PHE A 232 0.73 -1.73 -24.13
N THR A 233 0.97 -0.66 -24.89
CA THR A 233 1.92 -0.67 -26.00
C THR A 233 2.87 0.50 -25.92
N CYS A 234 4.16 0.30 -26.18
CA CYS A 234 5.13 1.38 -26.26
C CYS A 234 6.37 0.94 -27.03
N GLN A 235 7.18 1.87 -27.51
CA GLN A 235 8.54 1.56 -27.93
C GLN A 235 9.50 2.32 -27.01
N ALA A 236 10.11 1.65 -26.03
CA ALA A 236 10.97 2.30 -25.04
C ALA A 236 12.31 1.57 -24.86
N GLY A 237 13.37 2.33 -24.63
CA GLY A 237 14.68 1.78 -24.28
C GLY A 237 14.81 1.43 -22.80
N GLU A 238 13.84 1.81 -21.97
CA GLU A 238 13.88 1.67 -20.53
C GLU A 238 12.48 1.58 -19.92
N TYR A 239 12.33 0.75 -18.88
CA TYR A 239 11.10 0.51 -18.14
C TYR A 239 11.36 0.51 -16.63
N ASN A 240 10.52 1.19 -15.87
CA ASN A 240 10.51 1.16 -14.41
C ASN A 240 9.48 0.14 -13.92
N LEU A 241 9.94 -0.81 -13.11
CA LEU A 241 9.12 -1.86 -12.49
C LEU A 241 9.14 -1.63 -10.98
N ASN A 242 7.97 -1.47 -10.38
CA ASN A 242 7.84 -1.30 -8.93
C ASN A 242 6.99 -2.40 -8.32
N PHE A 243 7.41 -2.91 -7.16
CA PHE A 243 6.68 -3.91 -6.37
C PHE A 243 6.45 -3.42 -4.93
N VAL A 244 5.27 -3.69 -4.39
CA VAL A 244 4.87 -3.43 -2.99
C VAL A 244 4.06 -4.63 -2.50
N LYS A 245 4.43 -5.27 -1.39
CA LYS A 245 3.73 -6.47 -0.89
C LYS A 245 2.34 -6.11 -0.39
N GLN A 246 2.23 -5.08 0.45
CA GLN A 246 0.98 -4.56 1.05
C GLN A 246 1.19 -3.07 1.38
N ASN A 247 0.12 -2.27 1.56
CA ASN A 247 0.16 -0.84 1.90
C ASN A 247 1.18 -0.57 3.03
N GLU A 248 2.41 -0.30 2.62
CA GLU A 248 3.52 0.06 3.47
C GLU A 248 3.37 1.54 3.73
N ILE A 249 2.55 1.79 4.73
CA ILE A 249 2.64 3.04 5.41
C ILE A 249 3.96 3.03 6.13
N LEU A 250 4.90 3.75 5.53
CA LEU A 250 5.96 4.46 6.21
C LEU A 250 5.34 5.30 7.32
N SER A 251 4.93 4.64 8.41
CA SER A 251 4.38 5.25 9.60
C SER A 251 5.55 5.96 10.22
N CYS A 252 5.67 7.25 9.94
CA CYS A 252 6.52 8.07 10.76
C CYS A 252 5.68 8.47 11.97
N PHE A 253 6.21 8.24 13.17
CA PHE A 253 5.51 8.41 14.44
C PHE A 253 5.90 9.77 15.01
N TYR A 254 4.91 10.59 15.34
CA TYR A 254 5.16 11.97 15.73
C TYR A 254 4.53 12.34 17.03
N ILE A 255 5.09 13.38 17.66
CA ILE A 255 4.71 13.78 19.00
C ILE A 255 4.51 15.30 19.02
N TRP A 256 3.26 15.74 19.14
CA TRP A 256 2.91 17.16 19.31
C TRP A 256 2.74 17.43 20.80
N ARG A 257 3.21 18.58 21.26
CA ARG A 257 3.19 18.96 22.68
C ARG A 257 2.10 19.97 22.98
N ASN A 258 1.59 19.93 24.21
CA ASN A 258 1.02 21.14 24.80
C ASN A 258 2.14 22.16 25.15
N PRO A 259 1.89 23.47 25.05
CA PRO A 259 2.85 24.50 25.46
C PRO A 259 3.34 24.28 26.90
N GLY A 260 4.65 24.08 27.09
CA GLY A 260 5.26 23.86 28.41
C GLY A 260 5.94 22.50 28.61
N HIS A 261 5.73 21.54 27.69
CA HIS A 261 6.35 20.21 27.74
C HIS A 261 7.47 20.03 26.71
N GLU A 262 8.34 19.03 26.93
CA GLU A 262 9.44 18.66 26.03
C GLU A 262 8.96 17.92 24.77
N ASN A 263 9.73 18.02 23.68
CA ASN A 263 9.48 17.26 22.46
C ASN A 263 10.14 15.88 22.60
N LEU A 264 9.34 14.85 22.83
CA LEU A 264 9.82 13.48 22.79
C LEU A 264 10.37 13.16 21.39
N ALA A 265 11.56 12.56 21.32
CA ALA A 265 12.25 12.22 20.08
C ALA A 265 12.31 13.35 19.02
N ASN A 266 12.56 14.60 19.44
CA ASN A 266 12.56 15.80 18.56
C ASN A 266 11.25 15.99 17.75
N GLY A 267 10.18 15.38 18.22
CA GLY A 267 8.86 15.42 17.62
C GLY A 267 8.63 14.38 16.54
N GLY A 268 9.58 13.51 16.15
CA GLY A 268 9.31 12.47 15.15
C GLY A 268 10.43 11.48 14.83
N PHE A 269 10.07 10.27 14.41
CA PHE A 269 10.99 9.23 13.95
C PHE A 269 10.32 8.23 12.98
N LYS A 270 11.11 7.43 12.29
CA LYS A 270 10.66 6.33 11.43
C LYS A 270 10.62 5.02 12.23
N LEU A 271 9.63 4.18 11.97
CA LEU A 271 9.65 2.77 12.33
C LEU A 271 9.36 1.94 11.07
N ALA A 272 10.06 0.82 10.92
CA ALA A 272 9.70 -0.22 9.96
C ALA A 272 8.44 -0.99 10.43
N GLN A 273 7.84 -1.77 9.52
CA GLN A 273 6.69 -2.61 9.89
C GLN A 273 7.05 -3.57 11.03
N GLY A 274 6.26 -3.53 12.11
CA GLY A 274 6.47 -4.37 13.31
C GLY A 274 7.61 -3.91 14.21
N GLU A 275 8.36 -2.86 13.84
CA GLU A 275 9.33 -2.23 14.73
C GLU A 275 8.59 -1.45 15.82
N SER A 276 9.20 -1.40 17.01
CA SER A 276 8.72 -0.61 18.13
C SER A 276 9.87 0.19 18.73
N ARG A 277 9.53 1.34 19.33
CA ARG A 277 10.49 2.18 20.05
C ARG A 277 9.87 2.65 21.35
N SER A 278 10.58 2.41 22.45
CA SER A 278 10.23 2.97 23.76
C SER A 278 10.66 4.44 23.85
N LEU A 279 9.78 5.26 24.42
CA LEU A 279 10.03 6.67 24.69
C LEU A 279 9.75 6.96 26.15
N ASP A 280 10.73 7.53 26.84
CA ASP A 280 10.54 8.02 28.19
C ASP A 280 9.92 9.42 28.13
N ALA A 281 8.87 9.65 28.90
CA ALA A 281 8.21 10.93 29.04
C ALA A 281 8.19 11.38 30.50
N ALA A 282 8.20 12.69 30.73
CA ALA A 282 7.92 13.22 32.06
C ALA A 282 6.56 12.73 32.58
N ASP A 283 6.46 12.54 33.89
CA ASP A 283 5.27 11.97 34.54
C ASP A 283 4.02 12.86 34.49
N ASN A 284 4.17 14.09 34.00
CA ASN A 284 3.12 15.07 33.75
C ASN A 284 3.01 15.44 32.26
N TRP A 285 3.60 14.64 31.37
CA TRP A 285 3.66 14.94 29.95
C TRP A 285 2.27 14.92 29.30
N ALA A 286 2.03 15.87 28.38
CA ALA A 286 0.81 15.94 27.60
C ALA A 286 1.12 16.24 26.14
N GLY A 287 0.49 15.48 25.25
CA GLY A 287 0.72 15.60 23.83
C GLY A 287 -0.12 14.67 22.98
N ARG A 288 0.26 14.57 21.70
CA ARG A 288 -0.46 13.81 20.67
C ARG A 288 0.49 12.97 19.87
N PHE A 289 0.05 11.79 19.47
CA PHE A 289 0.70 10.97 18.47
C PHE A 289 -0.09 10.94 17.16
N TRP A 290 0.60 10.89 16.02
CA TRP A 290 -0.02 10.58 14.73
C TRP A 290 0.98 9.85 13.83
N SER A 291 0.44 9.13 12.85
CA SER A 291 1.24 8.54 11.78
C SER A 291 1.22 9.43 10.54
N ARG A 292 2.31 9.40 9.78
CA ARG A 292 2.36 9.88 8.40
C ARG A 292 2.17 8.71 7.46
N THR A 293 1.46 8.91 6.36
CA THR A 293 1.23 7.86 5.39
C THR A 293 1.60 8.31 3.98
N TRP A 294 2.00 7.34 3.14
CA TRP A 294 2.44 7.57 1.76
C TRP A 294 3.65 8.51 1.67
N CYS A 295 4.75 8.12 2.32
CA CYS A 295 5.98 8.89 2.42
C CYS A 295 7.02 8.51 1.36
N TYR A 296 7.74 9.49 0.81
CA TYR A 296 8.78 9.30 -0.21
C TYR A 296 10.12 9.86 0.28
N GLU A 297 11.10 8.98 0.45
CA GLU A 297 12.42 9.37 0.96
C GLU A 297 13.24 10.19 -0.04
N ASP A 298 13.07 9.91 -1.33
CA ASP A 298 13.72 10.62 -2.44
C ASP A 298 13.16 12.05 -2.64
N GLN A 299 12.01 12.37 -2.06
CA GLN A 299 11.37 13.69 -2.14
C GLN A 299 11.42 14.46 -0.81
N ASN A 300 12.61 14.61 -0.22
CA ASN A 300 12.79 15.32 1.05
C ASN A 300 11.95 14.75 2.21
N ASN A 301 11.69 13.44 2.24
CA ASN A 301 10.79 12.84 3.24
C ASN A 301 9.38 13.46 3.23
N HIS A 302 8.84 13.84 2.07
CA HIS A 302 7.44 14.24 1.93
C HIS A 302 6.50 13.06 2.20
N CYS A 303 5.34 13.32 2.81
CA CYS A 303 4.24 12.36 2.91
C CYS A 303 2.94 12.98 2.43
N TYR A 304 2.08 12.20 1.77
CA TYR A 304 0.78 12.73 1.33
C TYR A 304 -0.16 13.06 2.50
N THR A 305 -0.02 12.39 3.65
CA THR A 305 -0.86 12.65 4.81
C THR A 305 -0.04 12.78 6.09
N GLY A 306 -0.54 13.57 7.05
CA GLY A 306 0.11 13.83 8.33
C GLY A 306 1.46 14.57 8.24
N ASP A 307 1.80 15.11 7.08
CA ASP A 307 3.06 15.79 6.82
C ASP A 307 3.24 17.01 7.74
N CYS A 308 4.48 17.29 8.14
CA CYS A 308 4.79 18.42 9.02
C CYS A 308 5.88 19.34 8.45
N GLY A 309 5.93 19.46 7.13
CA GLY A 309 6.87 20.29 6.39
C GLY A 309 8.06 19.50 5.84
N ASN A 310 7.80 18.32 5.25
CA ASN A 310 8.78 17.49 4.53
C ASN A 310 10.04 17.21 5.36
N LYS A 311 9.86 16.67 6.57
CA LYS A 311 10.95 16.35 7.49
C LYS A 311 10.59 15.21 8.42
N VAL A 312 11.58 14.45 8.88
CA VAL A 312 11.38 13.32 9.81
C VAL A 312 11.19 13.80 11.25
N GLU A 313 11.84 14.89 11.66
CA GLU A 313 11.70 15.48 12.99
C GLU A 313 10.85 16.76 12.90
N CYS A 314 9.60 16.73 13.40
CA CYS A 314 8.70 17.88 13.23
C CYS A 314 9.08 19.09 14.08
N GLY A 315 9.90 18.93 15.12
CA GLY A 315 10.31 20.04 15.99
C GLY A 315 9.13 20.71 16.70
N GLY A 316 8.03 19.97 16.93
CA GLY A 316 6.79 20.47 17.53
C GLY A 316 5.75 21.03 16.55
N ALA A 317 5.99 21.00 15.23
CA ALA A 317 4.93 21.24 14.24
C ALA A 317 3.89 20.09 14.29
N GLY A 318 2.60 20.43 14.20
CA GLY A 318 1.53 19.44 14.07
C GLY A 318 1.51 18.82 12.67
N GLY A 319 0.88 17.65 12.55
CA GLY A 319 0.61 17.03 11.26
C GLY A 319 -0.41 17.84 10.47
N THR A 320 -0.22 17.92 9.15
CA THR A 320 -1.19 18.50 8.23
C THR A 320 -2.35 17.52 8.09
N PRO A 321 -3.59 17.92 8.44
CA PRO A 321 -4.75 17.05 8.29
C PRO A 321 -4.98 16.63 6.82
N PRO A 322 -5.58 15.44 6.57
CA PRO A 322 -6.21 14.58 7.55
C PRO A 322 -5.22 13.73 8.37
N THR A 323 -5.47 13.61 9.67
CA THR A 323 -4.67 12.81 10.60
C THR A 323 -5.51 12.15 11.68
N THR A 324 -5.36 10.83 11.83
CA THR A 324 -5.80 10.12 13.02
C THR A 324 -4.85 10.45 14.17
N LEU A 325 -5.38 11.03 15.23
CA LEU A 325 -4.61 11.40 16.41
C LEU A 325 -4.80 10.38 17.54
N ILE A 326 -3.77 10.19 18.34
CA ILE A 326 -3.85 9.66 19.70
C ILE A 326 -3.52 10.80 20.63
N GLU A 327 -4.39 11.16 21.56
CA GLU A 327 -4.17 12.24 22.51
C GLU A 327 -3.90 11.64 23.90
N ILE A 328 -2.98 12.23 24.67
CA ILE A 328 -2.72 11.81 26.05
C ILE A 328 -2.30 12.98 26.93
N THR A 329 -2.78 12.97 28.17
CA THR A 329 -2.36 13.86 29.26
C THR A 329 -2.08 13.01 30.49
N LEU A 330 -0.82 12.89 30.89
CA LEU A 330 -0.41 12.15 32.08
C LEU A 330 -0.61 12.97 33.36
N LYS A 331 -1.06 12.30 34.43
CA LYS A 331 -1.34 12.93 35.74
C LYS A 331 -2.16 14.23 35.64
N GLY A 332 -3.23 14.19 34.87
CA GLY A 332 -4.25 15.23 34.81
C GLY A 332 -5.09 15.32 36.09
N ALA A 333 -6.39 15.58 35.93
CA ALA A 333 -7.31 15.68 37.08
C ALA A 333 -7.27 14.41 37.95
N ASP A 334 -7.25 14.60 39.27
CA ASP A 334 -7.19 13.52 40.28
C ASP A 334 -5.98 12.55 40.11
N GLY A 335 -4.92 13.02 39.44
CA GLY A 335 -3.74 12.23 39.13
C GLY A 335 -4.04 11.05 38.19
N LEU A 336 -5.11 11.16 37.40
CA LEU A 336 -5.43 10.24 36.31
C LEU A 336 -4.77 10.71 35.01
N ASP A 337 -4.32 9.75 34.23
CA ASP A 337 -3.99 9.93 32.84
C ASP A 337 -5.28 9.94 32.02
N PHE A 338 -5.39 10.84 31.04
CA PHE A 338 -6.49 10.94 30.10
C PHE A 338 -5.96 10.64 28.71
N TYR A 339 -6.61 9.74 27.97
CA TYR A 339 -6.17 9.37 26.63
C TYR A 339 -7.31 8.95 25.73
N ASP A 340 -7.11 9.10 24.43
CA ASP A 340 -8.10 8.76 23.41
C ASP A 340 -7.49 8.64 22.01
N VAL A 341 -8.26 8.05 21.09
CA VAL A 341 -8.08 8.19 19.65
C VAL A 341 -9.05 9.26 19.14
N SER A 342 -8.58 10.15 18.29
CA SER A 342 -9.33 11.30 17.78
C SER A 342 -9.25 11.39 16.26
N LEU A 343 -10.42 11.46 15.63
CA LEU A 343 -10.66 11.61 14.20
C LEU A 343 -11.20 13.01 13.86
N VAL A 344 -11.13 13.95 14.83
CA VAL A 344 -11.54 15.35 14.63
C VAL A 344 -10.79 15.99 13.47
N ASP A 345 -9.51 15.63 13.33
CA ASP A 345 -8.64 16.07 12.24
C ASP A 345 -8.70 15.11 11.04
N GLY A 346 -9.69 14.22 10.94
CA GLY A 346 -9.84 13.25 9.86
C GLY A 346 -9.16 11.91 10.14
N PHE A 347 -9.10 11.07 9.10
CA PHE A 347 -8.56 9.72 9.17
C PHE A 347 -7.51 9.51 8.09
N ASN A 348 -6.32 9.04 8.46
CA ASN A 348 -5.28 8.62 7.53
C ASN A 348 -4.62 7.28 7.88
N SER A 349 -4.90 6.74 9.07
CA SER A 349 -4.38 5.47 9.56
C SER A 349 -5.25 4.92 10.68
N MET A 350 -5.29 3.60 10.84
CA MET A 350 -5.82 3.00 12.06
C MET A 350 -4.90 3.33 13.24
N ALA A 351 -5.46 3.44 14.45
CA ALA A 351 -4.71 3.83 15.63
C ALA A 351 -5.27 3.20 16.90
N SER A 352 -4.41 2.93 17.88
CA SER A 352 -4.86 2.54 19.22
C SER A 352 -3.86 2.90 20.30
N ILE A 353 -4.39 3.11 21.50
CA ILE A 353 -3.62 3.33 22.72
C ILE A 353 -4.20 2.49 23.86
N GLU A 354 -3.33 1.83 24.62
CA GLU A 354 -3.72 1.08 25.82
C GLU A 354 -2.67 1.17 26.94
N PRO A 355 -3.09 1.28 28.21
CA PRO A 355 -2.19 1.26 29.34
C PRO A 355 -1.68 -0.15 29.63
N VAL A 356 -0.41 -0.24 30.04
CA VAL A 356 0.21 -1.50 30.50
C VAL A 356 0.15 -1.56 32.02
N ASN A 357 -0.52 -2.60 32.55
CA ASN A 357 -0.65 -2.85 34.00
C ASN A 357 -1.17 -1.65 34.83
N GLY A 358 -2.04 -0.82 34.23
CA GLY A 358 -2.53 0.40 34.86
C GLY A 358 -3.59 0.17 35.95
N ASN A 359 -3.74 1.16 36.84
CA ASN A 359 -4.73 1.16 37.92
C ASN A 359 -5.89 2.10 37.60
N GLY A 360 -7.08 1.53 37.51
CA GLY A 360 -8.30 2.22 37.12
C GLY A 360 -8.93 3.12 38.18
N ASP A 361 -9.84 3.98 37.74
CA ASP A 361 -10.78 4.72 38.60
C ASP A 361 -12.11 3.95 38.80
N GLY A 362 -12.29 2.81 38.12
CA GLY A 362 -13.50 1.99 38.19
C GLY A 362 -14.62 2.44 37.24
N GLY A 363 -14.39 3.48 36.43
CA GLY A 363 -15.29 3.94 35.39
C GLY A 363 -15.40 2.96 34.21
N GLN A 364 -16.40 3.18 33.36
CA GLN A 364 -16.66 2.31 32.20
C GLN A 364 -15.46 2.23 31.23
N TYR A 365 -14.71 3.31 31.07
CA TYR A 365 -13.55 3.43 30.17
C TYR A 365 -12.20 3.36 30.91
N SER A 366 -12.26 2.98 32.19
CA SER A 366 -11.11 2.89 33.08
C SER A 366 -10.11 1.84 32.62
N CYS A 367 -8.89 2.29 32.30
CA CYS A 367 -7.75 1.49 31.83
C CYS A 367 -8.08 0.55 30.68
N LYS A 368 -8.96 0.97 29.77
CA LYS A 368 -9.30 0.22 28.55
C LYS A 368 -8.51 0.73 27.35
N LYS A 369 -8.44 -0.09 26.32
CA LYS A 369 -7.91 0.31 25.01
C LYS A 369 -8.88 1.28 24.33
N SER A 370 -8.36 2.41 23.85
CA SER A 370 -9.04 3.29 22.89
C SER A 370 -8.51 2.98 21.49
N GLN A 371 -9.39 2.83 20.49
CA GLN A 371 -8.97 2.44 19.15
C GLN A 371 -9.90 2.91 18.03
N CYS A 372 -9.31 3.12 16.86
CA CYS A 372 -10.00 3.11 15.57
C CYS A 372 -9.32 2.06 14.69
N GLY A 373 -9.92 0.86 14.64
CA GLY A 373 -9.40 -0.31 13.92
C GLY A 373 -10.11 -0.61 12.61
N THR A 374 -10.86 0.36 12.07
CA THR A 374 -11.60 0.24 10.81
C THR A 374 -10.97 1.16 9.77
N ASN A 375 -10.81 0.66 8.53
CA ASN A 375 -10.38 1.51 7.42
C ASN A 375 -11.53 2.43 6.96
N ILE A 376 -11.51 3.69 7.39
CA ILE A 376 -12.53 4.67 7.00
C ILE A 376 -12.41 5.08 5.52
N ASN A 377 -11.24 4.92 4.88
CA ASN A 377 -11.07 5.27 3.46
C ASN A 377 -12.03 4.51 2.54
N GLN A 378 -12.43 3.29 2.92
CA GLN A 378 -13.37 2.45 2.15
C GLN A 378 -14.81 2.96 2.17
N ILE A 379 -15.17 3.74 3.19
CA ILE A 379 -16.52 4.27 3.39
C ILE A 379 -16.53 5.80 3.39
N CYS A 380 -15.42 6.42 3.01
CA CYS A 380 -15.26 7.87 3.03
C CYS A 380 -16.17 8.50 1.96
N PRO A 381 -17.06 9.44 2.33
CA PRO A 381 -17.88 10.17 1.37
C PRO A 381 -17.02 10.86 0.32
N SER A 382 -17.47 10.87 -0.94
CA SER A 382 -16.72 11.41 -2.08
C SER A 382 -16.16 12.81 -1.85
N GLU A 383 -16.92 13.67 -1.20
CA GLU A 383 -16.59 15.06 -0.89
C GLU A 383 -15.57 15.23 0.25
N LEU A 384 -15.26 14.15 0.98
CA LEU A 384 -14.26 14.10 2.04
C LEU A 384 -13.00 13.32 1.63
N GLN A 385 -13.01 12.61 0.50
CA GLN A 385 -11.91 11.77 0.06
C GLN A 385 -10.65 12.58 -0.26
N VAL A 386 -9.51 12.10 0.24
CA VAL A 386 -8.19 12.50 -0.24
C VAL A 386 -7.70 11.43 -1.22
N TRP A 387 -7.61 11.82 -2.49
CA TRP A 387 -7.22 10.93 -3.58
C TRP A 387 -5.72 11.01 -3.86
N ASN A 388 -5.06 9.87 -4.00
CA ASN A 388 -3.69 9.81 -4.50
C ASN A 388 -3.69 9.41 -5.99
N PRO A 389 -3.29 10.31 -6.90
CA PRO A 389 -3.26 10.01 -8.33
C PRO A 389 -2.18 8.99 -8.70
N ASP A 390 -1.07 8.91 -7.96
CA ASP A 390 0.05 8.01 -8.27
C ASP A 390 -0.34 6.53 -8.06
N HIS A 391 -1.30 6.30 -7.16
CA HIS A 391 -1.77 4.98 -6.73
C HIS A 391 -3.25 4.73 -7.04
N ASN A 392 -3.92 5.69 -7.68
CA ASN A 392 -5.32 5.60 -8.11
C ASN A 392 -6.28 5.12 -6.99
N GLN A 393 -6.12 5.64 -5.76
CA GLN A 393 -6.93 5.23 -4.61
C GLN A 393 -7.17 6.37 -3.60
N VAL A 394 -8.20 6.19 -2.76
CA VAL A 394 -8.45 7.04 -1.58
C VAL A 394 -7.44 6.69 -0.50
N ILE A 395 -6.63 7.67 -0.09
CA ILE A 395 -5.53 7.47 0.86
C ILE A 395 -5.82 8.03 2.26
N ALA A 396 -6.81 8.90 2.38
CA ALA A 396 -7.29 9.44 3.64
C ALA A 396 -8.72 10.00 3.50
N CYS A 397 -9.35 10.28 4.63
CA CYS A 397 -10.67 10.90 4.72
C CYS A 397 -10.61 12.18 5.57
N ASN A 398 -10.97 13.31 4.99
CA ASN A 398 -11.09 14.58 5.71
C ASN A 398 -12.24 14.53 6.71
N SER A 399 -12.09 15.21 7.85
CA SER A 399 -13.25 15.59 8.64
C SER A 399 -14.04 16.69 7.91
N ALA A 400 -15.30 16.89 8.30
CA ALA A 400 -16.12 17.95 7.72
C ALA A 400 -15.51 19.35 7.93
N CYS A 401 -14.87 19.59 9.09
CA CYS A 401 -14.17 20.85 9.33
C CYS A 401 -13.02 21.05 8.32
N ASN A 402 -12.23 20.02 8.07
CA ASN A 402 -11.11 20.07 7.13
C ASN A 402 -11.56 20.24 5.67
N ALA A 403 -12.73 19.71 5.30
CA ALA A 403 -13.23 19.81 3.94
C ALA A 403 -13.95 21.14 3.66
N PHE A 404 -14.73 21.65 4.61
CA PHE A 404 -15.66 22.76 4.36
C PHE A 404 -15.30 24.06 5.07
N HIS A 405 -14.50 24.00 6.14
CA HIS A 405 -14.03 25.17 6.90
C HIS A 405 -15.14 26.13 7.38
N THR A 406 -16.35 25.62 7.65
CA THR A 406 -17.45 26.43 8.17
C THR A 406 -17.44 26.47 9.69
N ASP A 407 -17.94 27.57 10.29
CA ASP A 407 -18.08 27.70 11.74
C ASP A 407 -18.85 26.52 12.36
N GLU A 408 -19.88 26.05 11.67
CA GLU A 408 -20.71 24.92 12.08
C GLU A 408 -19.92 23.61 12.14
N TYR A 409 -19.24 23.21 11.05
CA TYR A 409 -18.48 21.96 11.01
C TYR A 409 -17.22 21.99 11.86
N CYS A 410 -16.64 23.18 12.06
CA CYS A 410 -15.45 23.37 12.87
C CYS A 410 -15.76 23.70 14.34
N CYS A 411 -17.02 23.80 14.73
CA CYS A 411 -17.44 24.20 16.07
C CYS A 411 -16.75 25.49 16.55
N THR A 412 -16.79 26.54 15.71
CA THR A 412 -16.23 27.86 16.04
C THR A 412 -17.31 28.94 15.95
N GLY A 413 -16.97 30.18 16.31
CA GLY A 413 -17.91 31.30 16.24
C GLY A 413 -19.16 31.08 17.08
N ALA A 414 -20.34 31.13 16.46
CA ALA A 414 -21.62 30.87 17.13
C ALA A 414 -21.79 29.39 17.58
N HIS A 415 -21.01 28.47 17.02
CA HIS A 415 -21.01 27.04 17.30
C HIS A 415 -19.86 26.62 18.23
N SER A 416 -19.32 27.54 19.05
CA SER A 416 -18.15 27.25 19.89
C SER A 416 -18.46 26.64 21.26
N THR A 417 -19.63 26.03 21.46
CA THR A 417 -19.96 25.33 22.72
C THR A 417 -20.65 23.99 22.43
N PRO A 418 -20.61 23.03 23.38
CA PRO A 418 -21.33 21.77 23.24
C PRO A 418 -22.84 21.93 22.99
N GLU A 419 -23.44 23.01 23.50
CA GLU A 419 -24.86 23.29 23.31
C GLU A 419 -25.19 23.79 21.90
N THR A 420 -24.25 24.50 21.26
CA THR A 420 -24.44 25.13 19.95
C THR A 420 -23.79 24.38 18.79
N CYS A 421 -22.91 23.41 19.07
CA CYS A 421 -22.33 22.52 18.08
C CYS A 421 -22.78 21.08 18.28
N LYS A 422 -23.90 20.72 17.66
CA LYS A 422 -24.42 19.35 17.68
C LYS A 422 -24.39 18.82 16.27
N SER A 423 -23.64 17.74 16.05
CA SER A 423 -23.51 17.14 14.71
C SER A 423 -24.84 16.68 14.11
N THR A 424 -25.84 16.40 14.94
CA THR A 424 -27.21 16.07 14.52
C THR A 424 -27.98 17.24 13.91
N ASP A 425 -27.54 18.47 14.17
CA ASP A 425 -28.18 19.69 13.67
C ASP A 425 -27.53 20.17 12.36
N TRP A 426 -26.40 19.57 11.95
CA TRP A 426 -25.66 19.91 10.75
C TRP A 426 -26.38 19.51 9.45
N PRO A 427 -26.11 20.18 8.31
CA PRO A 427 -26.68 19.83 7.01
C PRO A 427 -26.46 18.36 6.64
N VAL A 428 -25.26 17.85 6.93
CA VAL A 428 -24.91 16.43 6.83
C VAL A 428 -24.13 16.03 8.08
N ASN A 429 -24.59 15.00 8.78
CA ASN A 429 -23.91 14.48 9.97
C ASN A 429 -22.74 13.56 9.56
N TYR A 430 -21.67 14.16 9.03
CA TYR A 430 -20.44 13.44 8.70
C TYR A 430 -19.79 12.71 9.89
N PRO A 431 -19.71 13.29 11.12
CA PRO A 431 -19.12 12.61 12.27
C PRO A 431 -19.76 11.26 12.58
N LYS A 432 -21.05 11.09 12.27
CA LYS A 432 -21.71 9.79 12.41
C LYS A 432 -21.02 8.66 11.64
N ILE A 433 -20.46 8.93 10.46
CA ILE A 433 -19.74 7.92 9.67
C ILE A 433 -18.49 7.46 10.40
N PHE A 434 -17.72 8.41 10.92
CA PHE A 434 -16.51 8.15 11.71
C PHE A 434 -16.85 7.43 13.01
N LYS A 435 -17.89 7.85 13.70
CA LYS A 435 -18.33 7.26 14.98
C LYS A 435 -18.89 5.85 14.83
N ASP A 436 -19.67 5.60 13.76
CA ASP A 436 -20.19 4.26 13.48
C ASP A 436 -19.05 3.28 13.14
N ALA A 437 -18.01 3.76 12.44
CA ALA A 437 -16.84 2.95 12.09
C ALA A 437 -15.87 2.74 13.27
N CYS A 438 -15.73 3.76 14.13
CA CYS A 438 -14.80 3.79 15.25
C CYS A 438 -15.49 4.34 16.52
N PRO A 439 -16.28 3.51 17.22
CA PRO A 439 -17.12 3.95 18.35
C PRO A 439 -16.34 4.51 19.54
N ASP A 440 -15.09 4.08 19.72
CA ASP A 440 -14.22 4.51 20.82
C ASP A 440 -13.55 5.87 20.54
N ALA A 441 -13.56 6.35 19.29
CA ALA A 441 -12.83 7.54 18.88
C ALA A 441 -13.69 8.82 18.88
N TYR A 442 -13.05 9.97 19.12
CA TYR A 442 -13.67 11.28 18.89
C TYR A 442 -13.90 11.49 17.40
N SER A 443 -15.10 11.92 17.02
CA SER A 443 -15.47 12.19 15.63
C SER A 443 -15.60 13.68 15.29
N TYR A 444 -15.72 14.54 16.31
CA TYR A 444 -15.74 16.01 16.20
C TYR A 444 -15.44 16.66 17.57
N ALA A 445 -15.24 17.99 17.61
CA ALA A 445 -14.72 18.71 18.78
C ALA A 445 -15.54 18.56 20.09
N TYR A 446 -16.86 18.40 19.98
CA TYR A 446 -17.76 18.23 21.14
C TYR A 446 -18.50 16.90 21.10
N ASP A 447 -17.84 15.85 20.59
CA ASP A 447 -18.35 14.49 20.65
C ASP A 447 -18.61 14.02 22.09
N ASP A 448 -19.15 12.81 22.22
CA ASP A 448 -19.55 12.26 23.49
C ASP A 448 -18.40 12.08 24.49
N HIS A 449 -18.79 12.03 25.78
CA HIS A 449 -17.88 11.68 26.87
C HIS A 449 -17.46 10.20 26.87
N LYS A 450 -17.83 9.41 25.85
CA LYS A 450 -17.51 7.98 25.77
C LYS A 450 -16.15 7.72 25.14
N SER A 451 -15.58 8.74 24.49
CA SER A 451 -14.30 8.63 23.82
C SER A 451 -13.10 9.06 24.66
N THR A 452 -13.28 9.60 25.86
CA THR A 452 -12.17 9.83 26.81
C THR A 452 -11.99 8.61 27.72
N PHE A 453 -10.77 8.08 27.77
CA PHE A 453 -10.38 6.99 28.65
C PHE A 453 -9.48 7.50 29.77
N THR A 454 -9.54 6.85 30.93
CA THR A 454 -8.79 7.26 32.13
C THR A 454 -8.00 6.10 32.71
N CYS A 455 -6.78 6.32 33.20
CA CYS A 455 -6.00 5.30 33.89
C CYS A 455 -4.92 5.90 34.79
N ARG A 456 -4.25 5.09 35.61
CA ARG A 456 -2.94 5.41 36.18
C ARG A 456 -1.96 4.35 35.74
N ALA A 457 -1.14 4.64 34.73
CA ALA A 457 -0.17 3.67 34.21
C ALA A 457 1.22 4.30 34.11
N SER A 458 2.25 3.45 34.19
CA SER A 458 3.63 3.86 33.95
C SER A 458 4.07 3.68 32.50
N GLU A 459 3.25 3.00 31.69
CA GLU A 459 3.57 2.62 30.32
C GLU A 459 2.29 2.50 29.50
N TYR A 460 2.38 2.87 28.22
CA TYR A 460 1.29 2.82 27.25
C TYR A 460 1.82 2.23 25.94
N ASN A 461 1.07 1.29 25.37
CA ASN A 461 1.29 0.82 24.01
C ASN A 461 0.53 1.73 23.06
N VAL A 462 1.27 2.38 22.15
CA VAL A 462 0.74 3.26 21.10
C VAL A 462 0.99 2.58 19.76
N ASN A 463 -0.07 2.22 19.05
CA ASN A 463 0.02 1.47 17.80
C ASN A 463 -0.68 2.23 16.67
N PHE A 464 -0.04 2.26 15.51
CA PHE A 464 -0.65 2.70 14.25
C PHE A 464 -0.68 1.55 13.25
N GLY A 465 -1.72 1.48 12.44
CA GLY A 465 -1.90 0.50 11.38
C GLY A 465 -2.20 1.18 10.06
N ALA A 466 -1.84 0.52 8.96
CA ALA A 466 -2.18 1.02 7.63
C ALA A 466 -3.70 1.02 7.44
N PRO A 467 -4.35 2.08 6.89
CA PRO A 467 -5.75 2.04 6.54
C PRO A 467 -5.96 1.01 5.44
#